data_AF-A9BBF1-F1
#
_entry.id   AF-A9BBF1-F1
#
_cell.length_a   1.000
_cell.length_b   1.000
_cell.length_c   1.000
_cell.angle_alpha   90.00
_cell.angle_beta   90.00
_cell.angle_gamma   90.00
#
_symmetry.space_group_name_H-M   'P 1'
#
loop_
_entity.id
_entity.type
_entity.pdbx_description
1 polymer ?
#
loop_
_entity_poly.entity_id
_entity_poly.type
_entity_poly.pdbx_seq_one_letter_code
_entity_poly.pdbx_strand_id
1 'polypeptide(L)'
;MENFPETCLEQSIKGSKKISNYVVASMLTIGGTGFLLASGSSYFGKDLLPMGSPSTLIFVPQGLIMGLYGIVGSLMAIYLWSLVRVDFGSGFNSFDKNKGVLIISRRGFFKELVVEIPLKDIQAVKMEIKDGFNAKRRICLKLRGRKDLPISGGSQPRPLLELEQEGAELARFLEVNLEGLTT
;
A
#
# COMPACT_ATOMS: atom_id res chain seq x y z
N MET A 1 -12.89 21.26 32.47
CA MET A 1 -11.89 20.58 31.62
C MET A 1 -11.76 21.40 30.37
N GLU A 2 -10.74 22.27 30.29
CA GLU A 2 -10.44 23.04 29.09
C GLU A 2 -10.17 22.06 27.95
N ASN A 3 -11.02 22.12 26.92
CA ASN A 3 -10.83 21.39 25.69
C ASN A 3 -9.84 22.21 24.87
N PHE A 4 -8.54 21.96 25.04
CA PHE A 4 -7.53 22.57 24.18
C PHE A 4 -7.90 22.21 22.74
N PRO A 5 -8.08 23.19 21.83
CA PRO A 5 -8.34 22.86 20.43
C PRO A 5 -7.19 21.99 19.95
N GLU A 6 -7.48 20.83 19.37
CA GLU A 6 -6.43 19.99 18.79
C GLU A 6 -5.66 20.84 17.78
N THR A 7 -4.42 21.21 18.12
CA THR A 7 -3.59 22.08 17.29
C THR A 7 -2.90 21.30 16.18
N CYS A 8 -2.89 19.96 16.28
CA CYS A 8 -2.25 19.07 15.32
C CYS A 8 -3.16 17.86 15.05
N LEU A 9 -3.42 17.58 13.78
CA LEU A 9 -4.12 16.38 13.33
C LEU A 9 -3.12 15.48 12.58
N GLU A 10 -2.96 14.23 13.00
CA GLU A 10 -2.08 13.26 12.35
C GLU A 10 -2.88 12.07 11.79
N GLN A 11 -2.74 11.83 10.49
CA GLN A 11 -3.37 10.72 9.80
C GLN A 11 -2.29 9.75 9.34
N SER A 12 -2.25 8.55 9.92
CA SER A 12 -1.33 7.49 9.49
C SER A 12 -1.83 6.77 8.24
N ILE A 13 -0.91 6.44 7.34
CA ILE A 13 -1.19 5.69 6.12
C ILE A 13 -0.50 4.34 6.18
N LYS A 14 -1.31 3.29 6.11
CA LYS A 14 -0.84 1.90 6.09
C LYS A 14 -0.18 1.60 4.75
N GLY A 15 1.08 1.21 4.79
CA GLY A 15 1.87 0.81 3.63
C GLY A 15 1.72 -0.67 3.29
N SER A 16 2.85 -1.30 3.02
CA SER A 16 2.94 -2.68 2.54
C SER A 16 2.84 -3.73 3.64
N LYS A 17 2.85 -3.35 4.92
CA LYS A 17 2.61 -4.26 6.07
C LYS A 17 1.13 -4.64 6.24
N LYS A 18 0.52 -5.16 5.18
CA LYS A 18 -0.85 -5.71 5.18
C LYS A 18 -0.79 -7.23 5.33
N ILE A 19 -1.75 -7.79 6.06
CA ILE A 19 -1.89 -9.25 6.23
C ILE A 19 -1.91 -9.96 4.86
N SER A 20 -2.59 -9.37 3.87
CA SER A 20 -2.62 -9.88 2.49
C SER A 20 -1.22 -10.07 1.90
N ASN A 21 -0.31 -9.13 2.12
CA ASN A 21 1.05 -9.20 1.58
C ASN A 21 1.87 -10.28 2.28
N TYR A 22 1.69 -10.47 3.59
CA TYR A 22 2.34 -11.56 4.33
C TYR A 22 1.86 -12.93 3.86
N VAL A 23 0.55 -13.09 3.65
CA VAL A 23 -0.05 -14.35 3.17
C VAL A 23 0.47 -14.70 1.78
N VAL A 24 0.41 -13.74 0.84
CA VAL A 24 0.87 -13.96 -0.54
C VAL A 24 2.39 -14.21 -0.60
N ALA A 25 3.19 -13.44 0.16
CA ALA A 25 4.64 -13.67 0.24
C ALA A 25 4.97 -15.07 0.79
N SER A 26 4.25 -15.53 1.81
CA SER A 26 4.43 -16.86 2.39
C SER A 26 4.08 -17.97 1.38
N MET A 27 2.94 -17.84 0.68
CA MET A 27 2.55 -18.79 -0.37
C MET A 27 3.58 -18.87 -1.49
N LEU A 28 4.11 -17.73 -1.95
CA LEU A 28 5.16 -17.68 -2.98
C LEU A 28 6.49 -18.26 -2.48
N THR A 29 6.86 -18.05 -1.22
CA THR A 29 8.06 -18.67 -0.63
C THR A 29 7.92 -20.20 -0.59
N ILE A 30 6.78 -20.71 -0.15
CA ILE A 30 6.51 -22.16 -0.09
C ILE A 30 6.52 -22.75 -1.50
N GLY A 31 5.75 -22.16 -2.43
CA GLY A 31 5.66 -22.64 -3.82
C GLY A 31 6.98 -22.52 -4.58
N GLY A 32 7.68 -21.39 -4.46
CA GLY A 32 8.98 -21.16 -5.08
C GLY A 32 10.04 -22.15 -4.60
N THR A 33 10.13 -22.35 -3.29
CA THR A 33 11.05 -23.33 -2.70
C THR A 33 10.68 -24.75 -3.12
N GLY A 34 9.40 -25.12 -3.07
CA GLY A 34 8.93 -26.44 -3.49
C GLY A 34 9.25 -26.76 -4.94
N PHE A 35 9.05 -25.81 -5.85
CA PHE A 35 9.38 -25.97 -7.26
C PHE A 35 10.89 -26.03 -7.55
N LEU A 36 11.70 -25.24 -6.84
CA LEU A 36 13.16 -25.32 -6.95
C LEU A 36 13.69 -26.67 -6.44
N LEU A 37 13.14 -27.17 -5.32
CA LEU A 37 13.50 -28.48 -4.78
C LEU A 37 13.07 -29.63 -5.70
N ALA A 38 11.88 -29.55 -6.29
CA ALA A 38 11.40 -30.53 -7.28
C ALA A 38 12.30 -30.56 -8.54
N SER A 39 12.69 -29.39 -9.03
CA SER A 39 13.61 -29.25 -10.18
C SER A 39 14.99 -29.83 -9.86
N GLY A 40 15.56 -29.47 -8.70
CA GLY A 40 16.84 -30.01 -8.24
C GLY A 40 16.78 -31.53 -8.01
N SER A 41 15.67 -32.03 -7.47
CA SER A 41 15.47 -33.46 -7.24
C SER A 41 15.50 -34.25 -8.54
N SER A 42 14.85 -33.74 -9.58
CA SER A 42 14.86 -34.32 -10.92
C SER A 42 16.23 -34.24 -11.61
N TYR A 43 17.03 -33.19 -11.33
CA TYR A 43 18.41 -33.07 -11.84
C TYR A 43 19.38 -34.05 -11.16
N PHE A 44 19.30 -34.19 -9.83
CA PHE A 44 20.22 -35.03 -9.05
C PHE A 44 19.76 -36.49 -8.89
N GLY A 45 18.53 -36.82 -9.29
CA GLY A 45 17.94 -38.14 -9.09
C GLY A 45 17.77 -38.52 -7.61
N LYS A 46 17.65 -37.53 -6.72
CA LYS A 46 17.47 -37.72 -5.27
C LYS A 46 16.26 -36.94 -4.79
N ASP A 47 15.45 -37.53 -3.92
CA ASP A 47 14.23 -36.89 -3.40
C ASP A 47 14.62 -35.82 -2.37
N LEU A 48 14.65 -34.55 -2.81
CA LEU A 48 14.93 -33.39 -1.95
C LEU A 48 13.69 -32.89 -1.21
N LEU A 49 12.51 -33.36 -1.60
CA LEU A 49 11.25 -33.02 -0.93
C LEU A 49 10.94 -34.07 0.16
N PRO A 50 10.45 -33.66 1.34
CA PRO A 50 10.14 -34.56 2.44
C PRO A 50 8.96 -35.50 2.16
N MET A 51 8.19 -35.24 1.10
CA MET A 51 7.03 -36.03 0.66
C MET A 51 7.02 -36.12 -0.88
N GLY A 52 6.85 -37.33 -1.41
CA GLY A 52 6.79 -37.63 -2.85
C GLY A 52 8.06 -38.28 -3.42
N SER A 53 7.99 -38.73 -4.68
CA SER A 53 9.14 -39.28 -5.44
C SER A 53 9.49 -38.42 -6.67
N PRO A 54 9.80 -37.11 -6.51
CA PRO A 54 10.20 -36.24 -7.61
C PRO A 54 11.46 -36.70 -8.36
N SER A 55 12.25 -37.64 -7.81
CA SER A 55 13.37 -38.31 -8.50
C SER A 55 12.94 -39.11 -9.73
N THR A 56 11.66 -39.48 -9.83
CA THR A 56 11.12 -40.21 -10.99
C THR A 56 10.75 -39.29 -12.17
N LEU A 57 10.80 -37.97 -11.97
CA LEU A 57 10.47 -37.00 -13.01
C LEU A 57 11.59 -36.87 -14.04
N ILE A 58 11.23 -36.89 -15.31
CA ILE A 58 12.15 -36.59 -16.41
C ILE A 58 12.50 -35.09 -16.35
N PHE A 59 13.78 -34.78 -16.14
CA PHE A 59 14.26 -33.41 -15.95
C PHE A 59 13.90 -32.50 -17.12
N VAL A 60 14.01 -32.98 -18.35
CA VAL A 60 13.59 -32.25 -19.55
C VAL A 60 12.34 -32.90 -20.13
N PRO A 61 11.23 -32.17 -20.33
CA PRO A 61 11.05 -30.73 -20.13
C PRO A 61 10.54 -30.35 -18.73
N GLN A 62 10.02 -31.30 -17.96
CA GLN A 62 9.15 -31.03 -16.80
C GLN A 62 9.90 -30.45 -15.60
N GLY A 63 11.05 -31.02 -15.24
CA GLY A 63 11.90 -30.51 -14.15
C GLY A 63 12.44 -29.10 -14.43
N LEU A 64 12.77 -28.80 -15.69
CA LEU A 64 13.21 -27.47 -16.12
C LEU A 64 12.09 -26.42 -15.99
N ILE A 65 10.88 -26.76 -16.46
CA ILE A 65 9.71 -25.87 -16.35
C ILE A 65 9.40 -25.57 -14.87
N MET A 66 9.43 -26.60 -14.00
CA MET A 66 9.27 -26.41 -12.56
C MET A 66 10.37 -25.51 -11.99
N GLY A 67 11.62 -25.66 -12.43
CA GLY A 67 12.72 -24.78 -12.03
C GLY A 67 12.48 -23.32 -12.40
N LEU A 68 12.02 -23.04 -13.63
CA LEU A 68 11.68 -21.68 -14.06
C LEU A 68 10.56 -21.06 -13.21
N TYR A 69 9.48 -21.81 -12.97
CA TYR A 69 8.40 -21.35 -12.08
C TYR A 69 8.89 -21.12 -10.64
N GLY A 70 9.80 -21.97 -10.16
CA GLY A 70 10.44 -21.82 -8.85
C GLY A 70 11.30 -20.56 -8.74
N ILE A 71 12.05 -20.21 -9.79
CA ILE A 71 12.84 -18.97 -9.86
C ILE A 71 11.92 -17.76 -9.83
N VAL A 72 10.89 -17.73 -10.68
CA VAL A 72 9.93 -16.60 -10.74
C VAL A 72 9.20 -16.44 -9.40
N GLY A 73 8.71 -17.54 -8.82
CA GLY A 73 8.06 -17.53 -7.51
C GLY A 73 8.97 -17.02 -6.39
N SER A 74 10.22 -17.49 -6.37
CA SER A 74 11.22 -17.07 -5.38
C SER A 74 11.60 -15.59 -5.52
N LEU A 75 11.83 -15.10 -6.74
CA LEU A 75 12.09 -13.68 -6.98
C LEU A 75 10.91 -12.80 -6.57
N MET A 76 9.68 -13.23 -6.88
CA MET A 76 8.47 -12.52 -6.47
C MET A 76 8.28 -12.52 -4.95
N ALA A 77 8.61 -13.63 -4.28
CA ALA A 77 8.60 -13.71 -2.82
C ALA A 77 9.61 -12.73 -2.20
N ILE A 78 10.86 -12.72 -2.69
CA ILE A 78 11.92 -11.81 -2.23
C ILE A 78 11.47 -10.34 -2.40
N TYR A 79 10.86 -10.01 -3.54
CA TYR A 79 10.32 -8.69 -3.80
C TYR A 79 9.25 -8.29 -2.78
N LEU A 80 8.24 -9.13 -2.55
CA LEU A 80 7.18 -8.85 -1.58
C LEU A 80 7.71 -8.75 -0.14
N TRP A 81 8.61 -9.65 0.27
CA TRP A 81 9.25 -9.56 1.58
C TRP A 81 10.05 -8.26 1.75
N SER A 82 10.69 -7.79 0.68
CA SER A 82 11.41 -6.52 0.69
C SER A 82 10.46 -5.32 0.84
N LEU A 83 9.32 -5.32 0.11
CA LEU A 83 8.29 -4.29 0.26
C LEU A 83 7.72 -4.26 1.68
N VAL A 84 7.42 -5.42 2.25
CA VAL A 84 6.89 -5.56 3.62
C VAL A 84 7.93 -5.10 4.66
N ARG A 85 9.21 -5.45 4.46
CA ARG A 85 10.31 -5.05 5.36
C ARG A 85 10.48 -3.53 5.41
N VAL A 86 10.46 -2.88 4.25
CA VAL A 86 10.58 -1.42 4.15
C VAL A 86 9.26 -0.72 4.50
N ASP A 87 8.15 -1.45 4.59
CA ASP A 87 6.80 -0.90 4.70
C ASP A 87 6.52 0.12 3.58
N PHE A 88 6.83 -0.29 2.35
CA PHE A 88 6.72 0.59 1.19
C PHE A 88 5.33 1.21 1.06
N GLY A 89 5.28 2.52 0.80
CA GLY A 89 4.06 3.30 0.66
C GLY A 89 3.38 3.69 1.98
N SER A 90 3.95 3.35 3.13
CA SER A 90 3.48 3.89 4.41
C SER A 90 3.85 5.36 4.55
N GLY A 91 3.27 6.03 5.54
CA GLY A 91 3.59 7.41 5.81
C GLY A 91 2.54 8.04 6.71
N PHE A 92 2.55 9.36 6.79
CA PHE A 92 1.60 10.12 7.57
C PHE A 92 1.29 11.46 6.91
N ASN A 93 0.14 12.03 7.24
CA ASN A 93 -0.20 13.41 6.97
C ASN A 93 -0.30 14.11 8.32
N SER A 94 0.53 15.10 8.58
CA SER A 94 0.48 15.93 9.78
C SER A 94 0.01 17.33 9.41
N PHE A 95 -1.10 17.76 9.99
CA PHE A 95 -1.65 19.10 9.83
C PHE A 95 -1.38 19.88 11.12
N ASP A 96 -0.44 20.81 11.10
CA ASP A 96 -0.03 21.60 12.27
C ASP A 96 -0.57 23.03 12.13
N LYS A 97 -1.59 23.40 12.93
CA LYS A 97 -2.16 24.75 12.96
C LYS A 97 -1.19 25.77 13.55
N ASN A 98 -0.33 25.38 14.49
CA ASN A 98 0.60 26.29 15.15
C ASN A 98 1.71 26.72 14.19
N LYS A 99 2.23 25.78 13.39
CA LYS A 99 3.22 26.07 12.35
C LYS A 99 2.59 26.56 11.04
N GLY A 100 1.29 26.32 10.85
CA GLY A 100 0.57 26.69 9.63
C GLY A 100 0.98 25.86 8.41
N VAL A 101 1.46 24.62 8.61
CA VAL A 101 1.95 23.74 7.55
C VAL A 101 1.31 22.35 7.59
N LEU A 102 1.10 21.80 6.40
CA LEU A 102 0.78 20.40 6.14
C LEU A 102 2.08 19.69 5.73
N ILE A 103 2.44 18.64 6.46
CA ILE A 103 3.56 17.76 6.14
C ILE A 103 3.01 16.42 5.69
N ILE A 104 3.37 16.01 4.48
CA ILE A 104 3.02 14.71 3.92
C ILE A 104 4.31 13.92 3.78
N SER A 105 4.43 12.85 4.57
CA SER A 105 5.49 11.87 4.43
C SER A 105 4.98 10.63 3.69
N ARG A 106 5.74 10.13 2.73
CA ARG A 106 5.55 8.84 2.07
C ARG A 106 6.87 8.09 2.01
N ARG A 107 6.87 6.86 2.51
CA ARG A 107 8.01 5.97 2.54
C ARG A 107 8.19 5.27 1.19
N GLY A 108 9.21 5.65 0.45
CA GLY A 108 9.66 4.91 -0.73
C GLY A 108 10.57 3.75 -0.37
N PHE A 109 11.07 3.04 -1.39
CA PHE A 109 11.95 1.88 -1.19
C PHE A 109 13.37 2.30 -0.76
N PHE A 110 13.89 3.38 -1.36
CA PHE A 110 15.24 3.90 -1.09
C PHE A 110 15.25 5.27 -0.40
N LYS A 111 14.18 6.06 -0.55
CA LYS A 111 14.08 7.42 0.00
C LYS A 111 12.67 7.68 0.48
N GLU A 112 12.57 8.49 1.53
CA GLU A 112 11.31 9.06 1.99
C GLU A 112 11.02 10.35 1.22
N LEU A 113 9.77 10.50 0.79
CA LEU A 113 9.27 11.70 0.15
C LEU A 113 8.54 12.51 1.20
N VAL A 114 9.07 13.69 1.52
CA VAL A 114 8.46 14.65 2.43
C VAL A 114 8.06 15.87 1.62
N VAL A 115 6.78 16.24 1.69
CA VAL A 115 6.23 17.41 1.02
C VAL A 115 5.61 18.32 2.06
N GLU A 116 6.06 19.57 2.08
CA GLU A 116 5.55 20.61 2.98
C GLU A 116 4.69 21.59 2.17
N ILE A 117 3.50 21.89 2.68
CA ILE A 117 2.53 22.79 2.03
C ILE A 117 1.98 23.75 3.08
N PRO A 118 1.97 25.06 2.84
CA PRO A 118 1.31 26.00 3.74
C PRO A 118 -0.20 25.71 3.83
N LEU A 119 -0.77 25.69 5.05
CA LEU A 119 -2.22 25.49 5.22
C LEU A 119 -3.05 26.57 4.53
N LYS A 120 -2.49 27.78 4.36
CA LYS A 120 -3.10 28.91 3.64
C LYS A 120 -3.36 28.62 2.15
N ASP A 121 -2.63 27.66 1.58
CA ASP A 121 -2.81 27.27 0.17
C ASP A 121 -3.95 26.27 0.00
N ILE A 122 -4.47 25.68 1.08
CA ILE A 122 -5.60 24.75 1.04
C ILE A 122 -6.90 25.56 0.95
N GLN A 123 -7.66 25.36 -0.11
CA GLN A 123 -8.91 26.08 -0.37
C GLN A 123 -10.15 25.29 0.08
N ALA A 124 -10.13 23.98 -0.11
CA ALA A 124 -11.24 23.10 0.18
C ALA A 124 -10.76 21.65 0.38
N VAL A 125 -11.53 20.89 1.14
CA VAL A 125 -11.44 19.43 1.18
C VAL A 125 -12.40 18.89 0.14
N LYS A 126 -11.91 18.08 -0.79
CA LYS A 126 -12.67 17.53 -1.91
C LYS A 126 -12.82 16.03 -1.77
N MET A 127 -14.05 15.52 -1.87
CA MET A 127 -14.32 14.09 -1.94
C MET A 127 -14.49 13.67 -3.39
N GLU A 128 -13.64 12.76 -3.85
CA GLU A 128 -13.79 12.11 -5.14
C GLU A 128 -14.46 10.76 -4.95
N ILE A 129 -15.70 10.67 -5.44
CA ILE A 129 -16.51 9.47 -5.44
C ILE A 129 -16.76 9.11 -6.90
N LYS A 130 -16.23 7.95 -7.31
CA LYS A 130 -16.50 7.32 -8.58
C LYS A 130 -17.04 5.94 -8.29
N ASP A 131 -18.25 5.65 -8.73
CA ASP A 131 -18.85 4.32 -8.62
C ASP A 131 -18.72 3.54 -9.94
N GLY A 132 -18.91 2.22 -9.90
CA GLY A 132 -18.79 1.31 -11.05
C GLY A 132 -17.65 0.30 -10.92
N PHE A 133 -17.23 -0.29 -12.04
CA PHE A 133 -16.21 -1.36 -12.06
C PHE A 133 -14.83 -0.92 -11.50
N ASN A 134 -14.52 0.38 -11.61
CA ASN A 134 -13.32 0.99 -11.04
C ASN A 134 -13.72 2.02 -9.98
N ALA A 135 -14.41 1.55 -8.95
CA ALA A 135 -14.86 2.39 -7.87
C ALA A 135 -13.68 3.05 -7.14
N LYS A 136 -13.72 4.38 -7.01
CA LYS A 136 -12.70 5.16 -6.30
C LYS A 136 -13.40 6.07 -5.31
N ARG A 137 -13.03 5.96 -4.03
CA ARG A 137 -13.52 6.81 -2.95
C ARG A 137 -12.32 7.34 -2.19
N ARG A 138 -11.99 8.61 -2.39
CA ARG A 138 -10.81 9.23 -1.80
C ARG A 138 -11.03 10.70 -1.46
N ILE A 139 -10.34 11.15 -0.43
CA ILE A 139 -10.28 12.56 -0.03
C ILE A 139 -9.04 13.19 -0.69
N CYS A 140 -9.26 14.36 -1.28
CA CYS A 140 -8.27 15.21 -1.92
C CYS A 140 -8.29 16.60 -1.29
N LEU A 141 -7.15 17.29 -1.29
CA LEU A 141 -7.06 18.70 -0.92
C LEU A 141 -6.97 19.54 -2.17
N LYS A 142 -7.85 20.53 -2.28
CA LYS A 142 -7.81 21.53 -3.35
C LYS A 142 -6.82 22.62 -2.96
N LEU A 143 -5.76 22.74 -3.75
CA LEU A 143 -4.67 23.68 -3.49
C LEU A 143 -4.76 24.89 -4.42
N ARG A 144 -4.42 26.07 -3.91
CA ARG A 144 -4.39 27.31 -4.70
C ARG A 144 -3.35 27.21 -5.83
N GLY A 145 -3.81 27.25 -7.08
CA GLY A 145 -2.94 27.27 -8.27
C GLY A 145 -2.17 25.96 -8.51
N ARG A 146 -2.55 24.85 -7.86
CA ARG A 146 -1.93 23.53 -8.04
C ARG A 146 -2.99 22.47 -8.31
N LYS A 147 -2.55 21.29 -8.73
CA LYS A 147 -3.44 20.12 -8.87
C LYS A 147 -3.92 19.64 -7.50
N ASP A 148 -5.12 19.08 -7.47
CA ASP A 148 -5.71 18.46 -6.28
C ASP A 148 -4.78 17.36 -5.74
N LEU A 149 -4.54 17.38 -4.43
CA LEU A 149 -3.61 16.49 -3.75
C LEU A 149 -4.37 15.38 -3.01
N PRO A 150 -4.32 14.12 -3.47
CA PRO A 150 -4.96 13.02 -2.76
C PRO A 150 -4.24 12.73 -1.45
N ILE A 151 -4.99 12.77 -0.34
CA ILE A 151 -4.46 12.50 1.01
C ILE A 151 -4.81 11.11 1.52
N SER A 152 -5.92 10.54 1.03
CA SER A 152 -6.38 9.20 1.40
C SER A 152 -5.51 8.13 0.74
N GLY A 153 -4.81 7.34 1.58
CA GLY A 153 -3.97 6.23 1.15
C GLY A 153 -4.75 4.92 1.06
N GLY A 154 -5.48 4.69 -0.04
CA GLY A 154 -6.26 3.47 -0.20
C GLY A 154 -6.49 3.07 -1.64
N SER A 155 -6.20 1.80 -1.95
CA SER A 155 -6.59 1.13 -3.20
C SER A 155 -8.02 0.58 -3.14
N GLN A 156 -8.63 0.54 -1.95
CA GLN A 156 -9.98 0.02 -1.75
C GLN A 156 -10.94 1.16 -1.43
N PRO A 157 -12.14 1.18 -2.06
CA PRO A 157 -13.17 2.15 -1.74
C PRO A 157 -13.67 1.90 -0.32
N ARG A 158 -13.51 2.92 0.55
CA ARG A 158 -14.03 2.88 1.91
C ARG A 158 -15.56 3.03 1.92
N PRO A 159 -16.24 2.63 3.02
CA PRO A 159 -17.64 2.98 3.23
C PRO A 159 -17.84 4.50 3.07
N LEU A 160 -18.92 4.90 2.40
CA LEU A 160 -19.18 6.32 2.11
C LEU A 160 -19.29 7.13 3.41
N LEU A 161 -19.96 6.57 4.41
CA LEU A 161 -20.12 7.19 5.72
C LEU A 161 -18.79 7.51 6.40
N GLU A 162 -17.82 6.59 6.36
CA GLU A 162 -16.48 6.82 6.93
C GLU A 162 -15.73 7.92 6.17
N LEU A 163 -15.85 7.94 4.83
CA LEU A 163 -15.24 8.96 3.99
C LEU A 163 -15.82 10.35 4.26
N GLU A 164 -17.14 10.45 4.42
CA GLU A 164 -17.85 11.69 4.73
C GLU A 164 -17.48 12.20 6.12
N GLN A 165 -17.40 11.32 7.12
CA GLN A 165 -16.98 11.68 8.47
C GLN A 165 -15.54 12.20 8.49
N GLU A 166 -14.60 11.48 7.89
CA GLU A 166 -13.19 11.90 7.80
C GLU A 166 -13.04 13.21 7.00
N GLY A 167 -13.79 13.37 5.92
CA GLY A 167 -13.80 14.59 5.12
C GLY A 167 -14.36 15.80 5.87
N ALA A 168 -15.47 15.63 6.59
CA ALA A 168 -16.09 16.67 7.39
C ALA A 168 -15.24 17.07 8.59
N GLU A 169 -14.63 16.10 9.27
CA GLU A 169 -13.69 16.35 10.37
C GLU A 169 -12.49 17.16 9.88
N LEU A 170 -11.91 16.79 8.74
CA LEU A 170 -10.78 17.51 8.17
C LEU A 170 -11.15 18.92 7.70
N ALA A 171 -12.32 19.08 7.06
CA ALA A 171 -12.81 20.40 6.62
C ALA A 171 -13.04 21.33 7.82
N ARG A 172 -13.63 20.79 8.89
CA ARG A 172 -13.85 21.51 10.15
C ARG A 172 -12.53 21.84 10.86
N PHE A 173 -11.56 20.91 10.83
CA PHE A 173 -10.23 21.17 11.36
C PHE A 173 -9.54 22.29 10.58
N LEU A 174 -9.58 22.26 9.25
CA LEU A 174 -8.91 23.26 8.40
C LEU A 174 -9.68 24.58 8.25
N GLU A 175 -10.93 24.65 8.72
CA GLU A 175 -11.83 25.81 8.56
C GLU A 175 -12.05 26.16 7.07
N VAL A 176 -12.16 25.14 6.23
CA VAL A 176 -12.39 25.25 4.77
C VAL A 176 -13.67 24.53 4.35
N ASN A 177 -14.16 24.83 3.15
CA ASN A 177 -15.35 24.17 2.60
C ASN A 177 -15.09 22.69 2.26
N LEU A 178 -16.13 21.87 2.41
CA LEU A 178 -16.18 20.50 1.93
C LEU A 178 -16.87 20.47 0.55
N GLU A 179 -16.15 20.07 -0.49
CA GLU A 179 -16.66 19.88 -1.85
C GLU A 179 -16.95 18.38 -2.09
N GLY A 180 -18.21 18.02 -2.35
CA GLY A 180 -18.59 16.69 -2.82
C GLY A 180 -18.91 16.72 -4.31
N LEU A 181 -18.12 16.03 -5.14
CA LEU A 181 -18.50 15.79 -6.54
C LEU A 181 -18.96 14.34 -6.68
N THR A 182 -20.25 14.14 -6.85
CA THR A 182 -20.81 12.93 -7.44
C THR A 182 -20.68 13.05 -8.96
N THR A 183 -19.73 12.34 -9.58
CA THR A 183 -19.61 12.29 -11.05
C THR A 183 -19.61 10.85 -11.54
#